data_AF-A0A7L9BKT6-F1
#
_entry.id   AF-A0A7L9BKT6-F1
#
_cell.length_a   1.000
_cell.length_b   1.000
_cell.length_c   1.000
_cell.angle_alpha   90.00
_cell.angle_beta   90.00
_cell.angle_gamma   90.00
#
_symmetry.space_group_name_H-M   'P 1'
#
loop_
_entity.id
_entity.type
_entity.pdbx_description
1 polymer ?
#
loop_
_entity_poly.entity_id
_entity_poly.type
_entity_poly.pdbx_seq_one_letter_code
_entity_poly.pdbx_strand_id
1 'polypeptide(L)'
;MTKNFGLFPDFLQIRNALICSLVNYQTFVSLNQVENLNNKKMTLKVRIIERILNAGMVFLVFLTVGIYSCFSQPEQTSLANFTVDKPLSLIKNAGKGIKHHANVKFDTQATAINPAINGPYEELKPVMAPCGKRLYFSRFAHPNNTFGEFDQEDIWYSEFDEHTGRWSDPIRMHGELNNAGPNFINNVSLTGDTIILGNQYLKNGKMKAGLSW
;
A
#
# COMPACT_ATOMS: atom_id res chain seq x y z
N MET A 1 20.76 26.26 14.35
CA MET A 1 21.61 25.58 13.35
C MET A 1 20.71 24.80 12.41
N THR A 2 20.29 25.43 11.31
CA THR A 2 19.43 24.85 10.28
C THR A 2 20.27 24.03 9.31
N LYS A 3 20.06 22.71 9.25
CA LYS A 3 20.58 21.87 8.17
C LYS A 3 19.48 21.65 7.14
N ASN A 4 19.67 22.26 5.97
CA ASN A 4 18.91 21.97 4.76
C ASN A 4 19.09 20.49 4.40
N PHE A 5 18.00 19.72 4.45
CA PHE A 5 17.94 18.43 3.77
C PHE A 5 17.56 18.70 2.31
N GLY A 6 18.51 18.48 1.41
CA GLY A 6 18.28 18.55 -0.02
C GLY A 6 17.24 17.52 -0.46
N LEU A 7 16.28 17.95 -1.26
CA LEU A 7 15.34 17.11 -1.98
C LEU A 7 16.11 16.13 -2.89
N PHE A 8 16.05 14.84 -2.59
CA PHE A 8 16.40 13.81 -3.57
C PHE A 8 15.27 13.76 -4.61
N PRO A 9 15.55 13.90 -5.91
CA PRO A 9 14.51 13.79 -6.94
C PRO A 9 13.94 12.37 -6.98
N ASP A 10 12.63 12.29 -7.18
CA ASP A 10 11.84 11.06 -7.15
C ASP A 10 12.39 10.05 -8.19
N PHE A 11 12.61 8.79 -7.79
CA PHE A 11 13.27 7.79 -8.66
C PHE A 11 12.49 7.53 -9.96
N LEU A 12 11.17 7.74 -9.94
CA LEU A 12 10.33 7.71 -11.12
C LEU A 12 10.64 8.84 -12.11
N GLN A 13 10.97 10.04 -11.60
CA GLN A 13 11.39 11.17 -12.43
C GLN A 13 12.77 10.92 -13.05
N ILE A 14 13.73 10.37 -12.30
CA ILE A 14 15.05 10.02 -12.84
C ILE A 14 14.90 8.95 -13.95
N ARG A 15 14.08 7.93 -13.71
CA ARG A 15 13.79 6.87 -14.71
C ARG A 15 13.16 7.43 -15.98
N ASN A 16 12.13 8.27 -15.84
CA ASN A 16 11.46 8.86 -16.99
C ASN A 16 12.37 9.85 -17.73
N ALA A 17 13.23 10.59 -17.03
CA ALA A 17 14.21 11.49 -17.64
C ALA A 17 15.29 10.73 -18.43
N LEU A 18 15.78 9.60 -17.92
CA LEU A 18 16.74 8.74 -18.63
C LEU A 18 16.10 8.06 -19.85
N ILE A 19 14.85 7.62 -19.75
CA ILE A 19 14.12 7.06 -20.90
C ILE A 19 13.91 8.15 -21.96
N CYS A 20 13.48 9.36 -21.57
CA CYS A 20 13.32 10.48 -22.51
C CYS A 20 14.65 10.90 -23.15
N SER A 21 15.76 10.92 -22.40
CA SER A 21 17.08 11.27 -22.96
C SER A 21 17.60 10.21 -23.92
N LEU A 22 17.37 8.92 -23.62
CA LEU A 22 17.73 7.82 -24.50
C LEU A 22 16.88 7.81 -25.77
N VAL A 23 15.56 8.00 -25.66
CA VAL A 23 14.66 8.10 -26.83
C VAL A 23 15.03 9.30 -27.69
N ASN A 24 15.35 10.46 -27.10
CA ASN A 24 15.79 11.64 -27.83
C ASN A 24 17.17 11.47 -28.47
N TYR A 25 18.08 10.76 -27.81
CA TYR A 25 19.38 10.41 -28.39
C TYR A 25 19.19 9.47 -29.59
N GLN A 26 18.32 8.48 -29.48
CA GLN A 26 18.03 7.54 -30.56
C GLN A 26 17.33 8.22 -31.75
N THR A 27 16.42 9.16 -31.52
CA THR A 27 15.81 9.96 -32.60
C THR A 27 16.82 10.93 -33.22
N PHE A 28 17.71 11.55 -32.45
CA PHE A 28 18.77 12.41 -32.96
C PHE A 28 19.81 11.64 -33.80
N VAL A 29 20.24 10.46 -33.33
CA VAL A 29 21.12 9.56 -34.11
C VAL A 29 20.41 9.09 -35.38
N SER A 30 19.12 8.78 -35.32
CA SER A 30 18.34 8.38 -36.50
C SER A 30 18.21 9.52 -37.53
N LEU A 31 18.00 10.77 -37.09
CA LEU A 31 17.91 11.94 -37.98
C LEU A 31 19.27 12.25 -38.64
N ASN A 32 20.37 12.23 -37.88
CA ASN A 32 21.72 12.43 -38.42
C ASN A 32 22.17 11.31 -39.37
N GLN A 33 21.70 10.07 -39.15
CA GLN A 33 21.91 8.98 -40.09
C GLN A 33 21.08 9.17 -41.36
N VAL A 34 19.82 9.59 -41.28
CA VAL A 34 18.98 9.86 -42.46
C VAL A 34 19.56 10.97 -43.34
N GLU A 35 20.10 12.03 -42.73
CA GLU A 35 20.73 13.14 -43.46
C GLU A 35 22.03 12.70 -44.19
N ASN A 36 22.82 11.81 -43.57
CA ASN A 36 24.02 11.22 -44.20
C ASN A 36 23.72 10.09 -45.21
N LEU A 37 22.57 9.43 -45.12
CA LEU A 37 22.20 8.32 -45.98
C LEU A 37 21.59 8.74 -47.32
N ASN A 38 21.12 9.98 -47.44
CA ASN A 38 20.64 10.52 -48.72
C ASN A 38 21.75 10.61 -49.79
N ASN A 39 23.03 10.51 -49.40
CA ASN A 39 24.18 10.56 -50.34
C ASN A 39 25.00 9.27 -50.46
N LYS A 40 24.60 8.14 -49.84
CA LYS A 40 25.33 6.88 -50.02
C LYS A 40 24.40 5.68 -50.04
N LYS A 41 24.27 5.07 -51.22
CA LYS A 41 23.49 3.83 -51.43
C LYS A 41 24.10 2.71 -50.58
N MET A 42 23.50 2.44 -49.42
CA MET A 42 23.95 1.41 -48.48
C MET A 42 23.95 0.03 -49.13
N THR A 43 25.10 -0.65 -49.09
CA THR A 43 25.25 -2.02 -49.61
C THR A 43 24.63 -3.04 -48.65
N LEU A 44 24.22 -4.20 -49.18
CA LEU A 44 23.52 -5.24 -48.41
C LEU A 44 24.33 -5.71 -47.18
N LYS A 45 25.67 -5.72 -47.27
CA LYS A 45 26.58 -6.07 -46.16
C LYS A 45 26.46 -5.10 -44.99
N VAL A 46 26.34 -3.79 -45.26
CA VAL A 46 26.21 -2.76 -44.21
C VAL A 46 24.88 -2.88 -43.47
N ARG A 47 23.78 -3.13 -44.19
CA ARG A 47 22.45 -3.32 -43.58
C ARG A 47 22.38 -4.55 -42.67
N ILE A 48 23.10 -5.61 -43.02
CA ILE A 48 23.16 -6.82 -42.18
C ILE A 48 23.95 -6.53 -40.90
N ILE A 49 25.08 -5.83 -41.01
CA ILE A 49 25.91 -5.45 -39.85
C ILE A 49 25.14 -4.56 -38.88
N GLU A 50 24.42 -3.54 -39.36
CA GLU A 50 23.60 -2.66 -38.50
C GLU A 50 22.48 -3.41 -37.77
N ARG A 51 21.81 -4.35 -38.45
CA ARG A 51 20.76 -5.17 -37.83
C ARG A 51 21.32 -6.07 -36.73
N ILE A 52 22.51 -6.63 -36.92
CA ILE A 52 23.19 -7.45 -35.92
C ILE A 52 23.60 -6.59 -34.72
N LEU A 53 24.17 -5.40 -34.96
CA LEU A 53 24.55 -4.47 -33.89
C LEU A 53 23.34 -4.01 -33.07
N ASN A 54 22.24 -3.63 -33.72
CA ASN A 54 21.01 -3.21 -33.04
C ASN A 54 20.38 -4.37 -32.25
N ALA A 55 20.32 -5.58 -32.83
CA ALA A 55 19.82 -6.75 -32.13
C ALA A 55 20.69 -7.10 -30.91
N GLY A 56 22.02 -6.96 -31.02
CA GLY A 56 22.95 -7.15 -29.91
C GLY A 56 22.76 -6.13 -28.78
N MET A 57 22.54 -4.85 -29.11
CA MET A 57 22.26 -3.81 -28.11
C MET A 57 20.92 -4.05 -27.39
N VAL A 58 19.88 -4.43 -28.13
CA VAL A 58 18.58 -4.79 -27.54
C VAL A 58 18.70 -6.01 -26.63
N PHE A 59 19.44 -7.03 -27.06
CA PHE A 59 19.72 -8.22 -26.25
C PHE A 59 20.48 -7.89 -24.96
N LEU A 60 21.47 -7.00 -25.01
CA LEU A 60 22.22 -6.55 -23.82
C LEU A 60 21.32 -5.79 -22.83
N VAL A 61 20.39 -4.96 -23.33
CA VAL A 61 19.39 -4.28 -22.48
C VAL A 61 18.45 -5.31 -21.83
N PHE A 62 17.97 -6.32 -22.55
CA PHE A 62 17.15 -7.38 -21.96
C PHE A 62 17.92 -8.26 -20.96
N LEU A 63 19.20 -8.54 -21.20
CA LEU A 63 20.05 -9.28 -20.27
C LEU A 63 20.25 -8.51 -18.97
N THR A 64 20.57 -7.21 -19.08
CA THR A 64 20.76 -6.37 -17.90
C THR A 64 19.46 -6.21 -17.12
N VAL A 65 18.34 -5.85 -17.76
CA VAL A 65 17.02 -5.71 -17.10
C VAL A 65 16.52 -7.05 -16.51
N GLY A 66 16.70 -8.15 -17.24
CA GLY A 66 16.35 -9.50 -16.78
C GLY A 66 17.14 -9.92 -15.54
N ILE A 67 18.47 -9.70 -15.54
CA ILE A 67 19.31 -9.96 -14.37
C ILE A 67 18.94 -9.04 -13.20
N TYR A 68 18.63 -7.76 -13.45
CA TYR A 68 18.16 -6.85 -12.40
C TYR A 68 16.84 -7.30 -11.75
N SER A 69 15.99 -8.03 -12.50
CA SER A 69 14.75 -8.62 -11.96
C SER A 69 15.05 -9.80 -11.02
N CYS A 70 16.09 -10.58 -11.31
CA CYS A 70 16.53 -11.68 -10.43
C CYS A 70 17.23 -11.20 -9.14
N PHE A 71 17.70 -9.94 -9.10
CA PHE A 71 18.29 -9.33 -7.91
C PHE A 71 17.39 -8.28 -7.24
N SER A 72 16.18 -8.02 -7.77
CA SER A 72 15.22 -7.14 -7.10
C SER A 72 14.54 -7.90 -5.96
N GLN A 73 15.11 -7.73 -4.77
CA GLN A 73 14.66 -8.19 -3.45
C GLN A 73 14.47 -9.71 -3.31
N PRO A 74 15.29 -10.42 -2.50
CA PRO A 74 14.85 -11.72 -2.02
C PRO A 74 13.54 -11.51 -1.25
N GLU A 75 12.47 -12.14 -1.74
CA GLU A 75 11.24 -12.33 -0.98
C GLU A 75 11.63 -12.93 0.37
N GLN A 76 11.36 -12.21 1.45
CA GLN A 76 11.64 -12.69 2.81
C GLN A 76 10.66 -13.82 3.12
N THR A 77 11.00 -15.04 2.75
CA THR A 77 10.45 -16.25 3.35
C THR A 77 11.02 -16.41 4.76
N SER A 78 10.71 -15.48 5.66
CA SER A 78 11.23 -15.43 7.03
C SER A 78 10.40 -16.21 8.05
N LEU A 79 9.42 -17.01 7.61
CA LEU A 79 8.58 -17.77 8.55
C LEU A 79 9.23 -19.07 9.06
N ALA A 80 10.43 -19.45 8.59
CA ALA A 80 11.03 -20.73 8.93
C ALA A 80 12.01 -20.72 10.12
N ASN A 81 12.47 -19.57 10.63
CA ASN A 81 13.54 -19.52 11.65
C ASN A 81 13.32 -18.41 12.70
N PHE A 82 12.13 -18.34 13.29
CA PHE A 82 11.91 -17.54 14.49
C PHE A 82 12.25 -18.39 15.73
N THR A 83 13.43 -18.20 16.29
CA THR A 83 13.73 -18.64 17.66
C THR A 83 14.11 -17.43 18.50
N VAL A 84 13.72 -17.46 19.78
CA VAL A 84 13.97 -16.39 20.78
C VAL A 84 15.45 -15.98 20.83
N ASP A 85 16.33 -16.88 20.41
CA ASP A 85 17.78 -16.76 20.52
C ASP A 85 18.45 -16.15 19.28
N LYS A 86 17.70 -15.92 18.20
CA LYS A 86 18.19 -15.31 16.94
C LYS A 86 17.21 -14.27 16.39
N PRO A 87 17.15 -13.06 16.98
CA PRO A 87 16.36 -11.97 16.43
C PRO A 87 16.88 -11.59 15.04
N LEU A 88 15.96 -11.21 14.14
CA LEU A 88 16.18 -10.84 12.73
C LEU A 88 17.30 -9.79 12.55
N SER A 89 18.55 -10.23 12.51
CA SER A 89 19.74 -9.38 12.34
C SER A 89 19.88 -8.78 10.93
N LEU A 90 18.89 -9.00 10.05
CA LEU A 90 18.89 -8.54 8.66
C LEU A 90 17.97 -7.32 8.42
N ILE A 91 17.18 -6.88 9.41
CA ILE A 91 16.45 -5.62 9.29
C ILE A 91 17.44 -4.50 9.61
N LYS A 92 17.64 -3.52 8.71
CA LYS A 92 18.55 -2.36 8.90
C LYS A 92 18.33 -1.56 10.20
N ASN A 93 17.22 -1.79 10.89
CA ASN A 93 16.84 -1.16 12.16
C ASN A 93 16.74 -2.14 13.34
N ALA A 94 17.07 -3.43 13.16
CA ALA A 94 17.11 -4.39 14.25
C ALA A 94 18.12 -3.94 15.31
N GLY A 95 17.66 -3.79 16.56
CA GLY A 95 18.49 -3.31 17.66
C GLY A 95 18.62 -1.79 17.79
N LYS A 96 18.08 -0.99 16.85
CA LYS A 96 17.92 0.45 17.07
C LYS A 96 16.72 0.62 18.00
N GLY A 97 16.97 0.87 19.28
CA GLY A 97 15.93 1.02 20.30
C GLY A 97 14.80 1.91 19.78
N ILE A 98 13.57 1.39 19.80
CA ILE A 98 12.39 2.13 19.36
C ILE A 98 12.32 3.38 20.24
N LYS A 99 12.35 4.56 19.61
CA LYS A 99 12.17 5.81 20.34
C LYS A 99 10.70 5.95 20.69
N HIS A 100 10.35 5.51 21.88
CA HIS A 100 9.02 5.70 22.42
C HIS A 100 8.82 7.17 22.80
N HIS A 101 7.60 7.67 22.68
CA HIS A 101 7.23 8.96 23.24
C HIS A 101 7.43 8.92 24.77
N ALA A 102 7.83 10.03 25.38
CA ALA A 102 8.22 10.06 26.81
C ALA A 102 7.11 9.55 27.77
N ASN A 103 5.85 9.60 27.32
CA ASN A 103 4.67 9.24 28.11
C ASN A 103 4.03 7.90 27.69
N VAL A 104 4.76 7.00 27.01
CA VAL A 104 4.24 5.67 26.70
C VAL A 104 4.19 4.82 27.98
N LYS A 105 3.00 4.38 28.36
CA LYS A 105 2.77 3.47 29.49
C LYS A 105 2.77 2.02 29.01
N PHE A 106 3.86 1.29 29.28
CA PHE A 106 4.03 -0.11 28.86
C PHE A 106 3.30 -1.13 29.74
N ASP A 107 2.81 -0.70 30.89
CA ASP A 107 2.05 -1.50 31.86
C ASP A 107 0.53 -1.44 31.64
N THR A 108 0.08 -0.73 30.61
CA THR A 108 -1.34 -0.62 30.27
C THR A 108 -1.89 -1.98 29.82
N GLN A 109 -2.97 -2.44 30.46
CA GLN A 109 -3.72 -3.62 30.02
C GLN A 109 -5.00 -3.21 29.30
N ALA A 110 -5.28 -3.85 28.17
CA ALA A 110 -6.56 -3.67 27.50
C ALA A 110 -7.68 -4.23 28.38
N THR A 111 -8.70 -3.41 28.62
CA THR A 111 -9.89 -3.81 29.38
C THR A 111 -11.10 -3.71 28.45
N ALA A 112 -12.01 -4.67 28.54
CA ALA A 112 -13.27 -4.62 27.79
C ALA A 112 -14.07 -3.37 28.18
N ILE A 113 -14.67 -2.70 27.20
CA ILE A 113 -15.47 -1.49 27.38
C ILE A 113 -16.78 -1.86 28.10
N ASN A 114 -17.54 -2.76 27.48
CA ASN A 114 -18.73 -3.37 28.04
C ASN A 114 -19.09 -4.63 27.19
N PRO A 115 -20.00 -5.49 27.67
CA PRO A 115 -20.40 -6.69 26.93
C PRO A 115 -21.20 -6.42 25.64
N ALA A 116 -21.74 -5.22 25.46
CA ALA A 116 -22.48 -4.87 24.25
C ALA A 116 -21.55 -4.61 23.06
N ILE A 117 -20.39 -3.97 23.32
CA ILE A 117 -19.31 -3.80 22.34
C ILE A 117 -18.43 -5.04 22.29
N ASN A 118 -17.85 -5.47 23.40
CA ASN A 118 -16.96 -6.64 23.47
C ASN A 118 -17.80 -7.90 23.76
N GLY A 119 -18.54 -8.33 22.74
CA GLY A 119 -19.48 -9.44 22.82
C GLY A 119 -18.81 -10.81 22.59
N PRO A 120 -19.61 -11.84 22.27
CA PRO A 120 -19.09 -13.14 21.88
C PRO A 120 -18.56 -13.21 20.44
N TYR A 121 -18.71 -12.13 19.66
CA TYR A 121 -18.24 -12.02 18.28
C TYR A 121 -16.91 -11.29 18.23
N GLU A 122 -16.17 -11.43 17.13
CA GLU A 122 -14.90 -10.72 17.00
C GLU A 122 -15.13 -9.28 16.53
N GLU A 123 -14.84 -8.33 17.41
CA GLU A 123 -14.70 -6.92 17.03
C GLU A 123 -13.27 -6.65 16.54
N LEU A 124 -13.15 -6.16 15.31
CA LEU A 124 -11.90 -5.93 14.62
C LEU A 124 -11.73 -4.46 14.27
N LYS A 125 -10.47 -4.04 14.11
CA LYS A 125 -10.08 -2.75 13.52
C LYS A 125 -10.82 -1.54 14.11
N PRO A 126 -10.73 -1.32 15.44
CA PRO A 126 -11.39 -0.19 16.07
C PRO A 126 -10.80 1.14 15.60
N VAL A 127 -11.66 2.10 15.29
CA VAL A 127 -11.31 3.46 14.87
C VAL A 127 -12.17 4.46 15.63
N MET A 128 -11.53 5.36 16.37
CA MET A 128 -12.21 6.45 17.06
C MET A 128 -12.41 7.63 16.12
N ALA A 129 -13.62 8.17 16.05
CA ALA A 129 -13.86 9.43 15.34
C ALA A 129 -13.11 10.58 16.03
N PRO A 130 -12.66 11.62 15.31
CA PRO A 130 -11.90 12.73 15.89
C PRO A 130 -12.65 13.49 17.00
N CYS A 131 -13.98 13.48 16.97
CA CYS A 131 -14.81 14.08 18.02
C CYS A 131 -14.74 13.34 19.36
N GLY A 132 -14.18 12.13 19.40
CA GLY A 132 -14.12 11.26 20.58
C GLY A 132 -15.46 10.64 20.99
N LYS A 133 -16.54 10.95 20.26
CA LYS A 133 -17.92 10.54 20.62
C LYS A 133 -18.43 9.32 19.88
N ARG A 134 -17.72 8.85 18.85
CA ARG A 134 -18.11 7.67 18.08
C ARG A 134 -16.94 6.73 17.91
N LEU A 135 -17.18 5.44 18.17
CA LEU A 135 -16.24 4.36 17.95
C LEU A 135 -16.76 3.48 16.82
N TYR A 136 -16.01 3.43 15.72
CA TYR A 136 -16.24 2.49 14.64
C TYR A 136 -15.42 1.22 14.87
N PHE A 137 -15.92 0.10 14.38
CA PHE A 137 -15.22 -1.18 14.35
C PHE A 137 -15.92 -2.09 13.33
N SER A 138 -15.29 -3.18 12.95
CA SER A 138 -15.98 -4.23 12.18
C SER A 138 -16.31 -5.43 13.05
N ARG A 139 -17.34 -6.18 12.67
CA ARG A 139 -17.73 -7.43 13.34
C ARG A 139 -17.74 -8.60 12.39
N PHE A 140 -17.05 -9.67 12.77
CA PHE A 140 -17.03 -10.93 12.04
C PHE A 140 -18.22 -11.83 12.44
N ALA A 141 -18.88 -12.44 11.44
CA ALA A 141 -19.89 -13.47 11.63
C ALA A 141 -21.03 -13.16 12.62
N HIS A 142 -21.49 -11.91 12.70
CA HIS A 142 -22.60 -11.54 13.57
C HIS A 142 -23.94 -11.78 12.85
N PRO A 143 -25.01 -12.30 13.49
CA PRO A 143 -26.28 -12.66 12.84
C PRO A 143 -26.98 -11.47 12.15
N ASN A 144 -26.78 -10.26 12.67
CA ASN A 144 -27.30 -9.03 12.06
C ASN A 144 -26.42 -8.45 10.93
N ASN A 145 -25.28 -9.06 10.58
CA ASN A 145 -24.49 -8.63 9.44
C ASN A 145 -25.25 -8.83 8.12
N THR A 146 -24.77 -8.19 7.04
CA THR A 146 -25.39 -8.20 5.70
C THR A 146 -25.66 -9.61 5.20
N PHE A 147 -24.75 -10.54 5.45
CA PHE A 147 -24.88 -11.97 5.11
C PHE A 147 -24.93 -12.87 6.36
N GLY A 148 -25.32 -12.30 7.51
CA GLY A 148 -25.45 -13.00 8.79
C GLY A 148 -24.16 -13.64 9.26
N GLU A 149 -24.26 -14.85 9.80
CA GLU A 149 -23.12 -15.58 10.40
C GLU A 149 -22.07 -16.04 9.38
N PHE A 150 -22.37 -15.99 8.08
CA PHE A 150 -21.41 -16.30 7.01
C PHE A 150 -20.72 -15.04 6.48
N ASP A 151 -21.13 -13.87 6.93
CA ASP A 151 -20.52 -12.61 6.53
C ASP A 151 -19.11 -12.48 7.09
N GLN A 152 -18.20 -11.96 6.26
CA GLN A 152 -16.83 -11.73 6.70
C GLN A 152 -16.80 -10.60 7.71
N GLU A 153 -17.18 -9.39 7.32
CA GLU A 153 -17.12 -8.23 8.21
C GLU A 153 -18.10 -7.17 7.73
N ASP A 154 -18.90 -6.67 8.67
CA ASP A 154 -19.66 -5.44 8.50
C ASP A 154 -19.07 -4.35 9.38
N ILE A 155 -19.27 -3.09 8.97
CA ILE A 155 -18.98 -1.91 9.75
C ILE A 155 -20.11 -1.69 10.78
N TRP A 156 -19.71 -1.51 12.03
CA TRP A 156 -20.55 -1.17 13.16
C TRP A 156 -20.00 0.09 13.85
N TYR A 157 -20.85 0.75 14.63
CA TYR A 157 -20.42 1.86 15.47
C TYR A 157 -21.18 1.90 16.79
N SER A 158 -20.57 2.53 17.80
CA SER A 158 -21.20 2.86 19.07
C SER A 158 -20.96 4.34 19.38
N GLU A 159 -21.89 4.97 20.08
CA GLU A 159 -21.84 6.37 20.49
C GLU A 159 -21.51 6.49 21.98
N PHE A 160 -20.68 7.46 22.33
CA PHE A 160 -20.37 7.81 23.70
C PHE A 160 -21.32 8.89 24.19
N ASP A 161 -22.07 8.58 25.25
CA ASP A 161 -22.90 9.54 25.96
C ASP A 161 -22.09 10.19 27.08
N GLU A 162 -21.80 11.49 26.94
CA GLU A 162 -21.06 12.28 27.93
C GLU A 162 -21.83 12.48 29.24
N HIS A 163 -23.16 12.42 29.24
CA HIS A 163 -23.97 12.60 30.43
C HIS A 163 -23.91 11.38 31.35
N THR A 164 -23.90 10.19 30.75
CA THR A 164 -23.83 8.92 31.50
C THR A 164 -22.41 8.37 31.58
N GLY A 165 -21.49 8.82 30.73
CA GLY A 165 -20.13 8.30 30.61
C GLY A 165 -20.08 6.89 30.02
N ARG A 166 -21.09 6.50 29.21
CA ARG A 166 -21.25 5.14 28.71
C ARG A 166 -21.33 5.12 27.19
N TRP A 167 -20.83 4.02 26.62
CA TRP A 167 -21.03 3.70 25.21
C TRP A 167 -22.39 3.05 25.00
N SER A 168 -23.06 3.40 23.89
CA SER A 168 -24.33 2.82 23.47
C SER A 168 -24.17 1.38 23.01
N ASP A 169 -25.28 0.67 22.88
CA ASP A 169 -25.29 -0.59 22.13
C ASP A 169 -24.82 -0.33 20.69
N PRO A 170 -24.01 -1.24 20.11
CA PRO A 170 -23.54 -1.08 18.74
C PRO A 170 -24.64 -1.12 17.70
N ILE A 171 -24.53 -0.23 16.73
CA ILE A 171 -25.42 -0.09 15.59
C ILE A 171 -24.64 -0.48 14.35
N ARG A 172 -25.18 -1.45 13.59
CA ARG A 172 -24.63 -1.80 12.27
C ARG A 172 -24.81 -0.62 11.33
N MET A 173 -23.76 -0.24 10.61
CA MET A 173 -23.83 0.86 9.66
C MET A 173 -24.78 0.50 8.51
N HIS A 174 -25.74 1.38 8.24
CA HIS A 174 -26.72 1.19 7.16
C HIS A 174 -26.15 1.69 5.81
N GLY A 175 -26.79 1.26 4.72
CA GLY A 175 -26.46 1.71 3.37
C GLY A 175 -25.58 0.72 2.59
N GLU A 176 -24.91 1.22 1.56
CA GLU A 176 -24.19 0.40 0.56
C GLU A 176 -22.74 0.05 0.98
N LEU A 177 -22.27 0.62 2.09
CA LEU A 177 -20.91 0.35 2.59
C LEU A 177 -20.75 -1.08 3.10
N ASN A 178 -21.83 -1.69 3.59
CA ASN A 178 -21.83 -3.08 4.00
C ASN A 178 -22.38 -3.93 2.85
N ASN A 179 -21.47 -4.63 2.17
CA ASN A 179 -21.75 -5.50 1.02
C ASN A 179 -21.10 -6.88 1.20
N ALA A 180 -21.00 -7.68 0.14
CA ALA A 180 -20.55 -9.08 0.23
C ALA A 180 -19.06 -9.29 0.55
N GLY A 181 -18.24 -8.23 0.46
CA GLY A 181 -16.83 -8.30 0.86
C GLY A 181 -16.62 -7.96 2.34
N PRO A 182 -15.36 -7.97 2.81
CA PRO A 182 -15.03 -7.56 4.17
C PRO A 182 -15.04 -6.03 4.28
N ASN A 183 -15.98 -5.49 5.03
CA ASN A 183 -16.23 -4.07 5.16
C ASN A 183 -15.71 -3.57 6.52
N PHE A 184 -14.77 -2.63 6.48
CA PHE A 184 -14.19 -2.03 7.69
C PHE A 184 -13.65 -0.64 7.40
N ILE A 185 -13.65 0.20 8.43
CA ILE A 185 -13.05 1.53 8.40
C ILE A 185 -11.58 1.41 8.80
N ASN A 186 -10.69 1.99 7.99
CA ASN A 186 -9.27 2.10 8.32
C ASN A 186 -8.99 3.36 9.14
N ASN A 187 -9.63 4.49 8.77
CA ASN A 187 -9.46 5.76 9.47
C ASN A 187 -10.62 6.74 9.19
N VAL A 188 -10.65 7.85 9.93
CA VAL A 188 -11.54 8.99 9.73
C VAL A 188 -10.68 10.26 9.63
N SER A 189 -10.98 11.15 8.69
CA SER A 189 -10.24 12.43 8.55
C SER A 189 -10.30 13.24 9.84
N LEU A 190 -9.32 14.12 10.07
CA LEU A 190 -9.29 14.97 11.27
C LEU A 190 -10.52 15.88 11.42
N THR A 191 -11.12 16.28 10.30
CA THR A 191 -12.36 17.07 10.23
C THR A 191 -13.62 16.22 10.45
N GLY A 192 -13.51 14.89 10.35
CA GLY A 192 -14.64 13.96 10.50
C GLY A 192 -15.54 13.88 9.26
N ASP A 193 -15.18 14.53 8.16
CA ASP A 193 -15.96 14.62 6.92
C ASP A 193 -15.70 13.46 5.94
N THR A 194 -14.64 12.69 6.15
CA THR A 194 -14.19 11.64 5.23
C THR A 194 -13.88 10.37 6.02
N ILE A 195 -14.41 9.24 5.57
CA ILE A 195 -14.11 7.92 6.10
C ILE A 195 -13.21 7.21 5.10
N ILE A 196 -12.06 6.73 5.57
CA ILE A 196 -11.14 5.93 4.76
C ILE A 196 -11.47 4.46 5.02
N LEU A 197 -11.95 3.77 3.99
CA LEU A 197 -12.32 2.36 4.02
C LEU A 197 -11.14 1.47 3.63
N GLY A 198 -11.09 0.29 4.24
CA GLY A 198 -10.28 -0.80 3.72
C GLY A 198 -10.90 -1.37 2.45
N ASN A 199 -10.04 -1.77 1.51
CA ASN A 199 -10.38 -2.25 0.16
C ASN A 199 -10.90 -1.14 -0.77
N GLN A 200 -10.79 -1.40 -2.07
CA GLN A 200 -11.41 -0.57 -3.09
C GLN A 200 -12.81 -1.10 -3.40
N TYR A 201 -13.82 -0.25 -3.22
CA TYR A 201 -15.21 -0.53 -3.56
C TYR A 201 -15.41 -0.25 -5.06
N LEU A 202 -15.92 -1.25 -5.78
CA LEU A 202 -16.16 -1.21 -7.22
C LEU A 202 -17.67 -1.30 -7.50
N LYS A 203 -18.05 -1.12 -8.76
CA LYS A 203 -19.44 -1.25 -9.20
C LYS A 203 -20.01 -2.64 -8.87
N ASN A 204 -21.32 -2.68 -8.60
CA ASN A 204 -22.10 -3.90 -8.32
C ASN A 204 -21.60 -4.69 -7.10
N GLY A 205 -21.14 -4.00 -6.05
CA GLY A 205 -20.71 -4.62 -4.79
C GLY A 205 -19.42 -5.45 -4.90
N LYS A 206 -18.63 -5.28 -5.96
CA LYS A 206 -17.33 -5.95 -6.11
C LYS A 206 -16.27 -5.20 -5.32
N MET A 207 -15.26 -5.92 -4.83
CA MET A 207 -14.13 -5.34 -4.09
C MET A 207 -12.81 -5.93 -4.56
N LYS A 208 -11.73 -5.17 -4.37
CA LYS A 208 -10.35 -5.66 -4.47
C LYS A 208 -9.48 -4.99 -3.40
N ALA A 209 -8.30 -5.56 -3.15
CA ALA A 209 -7.34 -4.96 -2.22
C ALA A 209 -7.00 -3.50 -2.61
N GLY A 210 -7.02 -2.61 -1.63
CA GLY A 210 -6.84 -1.17 -1.84
C GLY A 210 -7.44 -0.33 -0.71
N LEU A 211 -7.77 0.92 -1.02
CA LEU A 211 -8.47 1.87 -0.14
C LEU A 211 -9.54 2.61 -0.94
N SER A 212 -10.60 3.04 -0.25
CA SER A 212 -11.67 3.91 -0.75
C SER A 212 -11.95 5.03 0.27
N TRP A 213 -12.48 6.16 -0.18
CA TRP A 213 -12.85 7.31 0.65
C TRP A 213 -13.88 8.18 -0.04
#